data_AF-A0A947G5D0-F1
#
_entry.id   AF-A0A947G5D0-F1
#
_cell.length_a   1.000
_cell.length_b   1.000
_cell.length_c   1.000
_cell.angle_alpha   90.00
_cell.angle_beta   90.00
_cell.angle_gamma   90.00
#
_symmetry.space_group_name_H-M   'P 1'
#
loop_
_entity.id
_entity.type
_entity.pdbx_description
1 polymer ?
#
loop_
_entity_poly.entity_id
_entity_poly.type
_entity_poly.pdbx_seq_one_letter_code
_entity_poly.pdbx_strand_id
1 'polypeptide(L)'
;MRTTIFIFSLFALLTACGGSQTPVGTLRFVNQEPVTVVNDRVHTPDKPAENPFPKNLYHFDGHLHRRMTRWMEMRGNLRAANVNSMDEVPNSTWFTNRVGIRDVSPEEIKNGPGDGTGSPEPYRPWTIVSSKVGGVSVGFIIKDSRGAKYLLKFDPKGYAETDTAADVILARLLYAVGYNVPEDYIVYFNKKDLILAPDAKVKDPFGNKSPLTQKVLDSQLEKINIEKDGSIRGLVSKFISGKPLGGTHRDWTRKDDPNDTLPHYLRREVRGQYSVFSWLDHADIKEDNT
;
A
#
# COMPACT_ATOMS: atom_id res chain seq x y z
N MET A 1 -69.01 -18.78 7.31
CA MET A 1 -69.51 -17.38 7.28
C MET A 1 -69.40 -16.81 8.69
N ARG A 2 -68.32 -16.08 8.99
CA ARG A 2 -68.25 -14.93 9.91
C ARG A 2 -66.78 -14.50 10.05
N THR A 3 -66.57 -13.31 9.53
CA THR A 3 -65.44 -12.40 9.57
C THR A 3 -64.95 -12.10 10.98
N THR A 4 -63.63 -12.13 11.19
CA THR A 4 -62.95 -11.16 12.07
C THR A 4 -61.53 -10.91 11.57
N ILE A 5 -61.30 -9.72 11.01
CA ILE A 5 -59.99 -9.08 10.85
C ILE A 5 -59.84 -8.16 12.06
N PHE A 6 -58.66 -8.11 12.70
CA PHE A 6 -57.89 -6.88 12.98
C PHE A 6 -56.69 -7.15 13.93
N ILE A 7 -55.47 -7.09 13.34
CA ILE A 7 -54.24 -6.36 13.70
C ILE A 7 -53.58 -6.52 15.10
N PHE A 8 -52.22 -6.55 15.04
CA PHE A 8 -51.17 -6.35 16.06
C PHE A 8 -50.57 -7.67 16.61
N SER A 9 -49.33 -8.03 16.29
CA SER A 9 -48.15 -7.26 16.71
C SER A 9 -46.92 -7.50 15.84
N LEU A 10 -46.54 -6.46 15.09
CA LEU A 10 -45.20 -6.22 14.59
C LEU A 10 -44.42 -5.51 15.72
N PHE A 11 -43.68 -6.26 16.54
CA PHE A 11 -42.72 -5.69 17.50
C PHE A 11 -41.33 -6.21 17.13
N ALA A 12 -40.79 -5.66 16.05
CA ALA A 12 -39.38 -5.66 15.74
C ALA A 12 -38.97 -4.20 15.54
N LEU A 13 -37.75 -3.86 15.98
CA LEU A 13 -37.12 -2.54 16.03
C LEU A 13 -37.44 -1.71 17.28
N LEU A 14 -36.51 -1.73 18.24
CA LEU A 14 -35.88 -0.53 18.84
C LEU A 14 -34.91 -0.95 19.96
N THR A 15 -33.82 -1.63 19.61
CA THR A 15 -32.62 -1.71 20.47
C THR A 15 -31.39 -1.45 19.60
N ALA A 16 -31.32 -0.25 19.05
CA ALA A 16 -30.15 0.27 18.35
C ALA A 16 -29.95 1.74 18.74
N CYS A 17 -29.66 1.99 20.01
CA CYS A 17 -29.14 3.27 20.49
C CYS A 17 -28.20 2.97 21.66
N GLY A 18 -26.90 3.14 21.43
CA GLY A 18 -25.89 2.90 22.46
C GLY A 18 -24.53 2.49 21.93
N GLY A 19 -24.12 2.93 20.74
CA GLY A 19 -22.69 3.02 20.46
C GLY A 19 -22.11 3.96 21.50
N SER A 20 -21.27 3.44 22.40
CA SER A 20 -20.65 4.13 23.52
C SER A 20 -19.70 5.24 23.03
N GLN A 21 -20.28 6.32 22.53
CA GLN A 21 -19.56 7.57 22.36
C GLN A 21 -19.30 8.13 23.75
N THR A 22 -18.03 8.38 24.04
CA THR A 22 -17.65 9.06 25.28
C THR A 22 -18.40 10.41 25.32
N PRO A 23 -19.16 10.71 26.38
CA PRO A 23 -19.90 11.96 26.47
C PRO A 23 -18.99 13.16 26.21
N VAL A 24 -19.53 14.18 25.54
CA VAL A 24 -18.83 15.47 25.37
C VAL A 24 -18.45 15.98 26.77
N GLY A 25 -17.15 16.20 27.00
CA GLY A 25 -16.62 16.64 28.30
C GLY A 25 -15.93 15.57 29.14
N THR A 26 -15.95 14.29 28.75
CA THR A 26 -15.10 13.29 29.41
C THR A 26 -13.66 13.39 28.90
N LEU A 27 -12.72 13.66 29.80
CA LEU A 27 -11.30 13.62 29.52
C LEU A 27 -10.87 12.17 29.25
N ARG A 28 -10.52 11.85 28.00
CA ARG A 28 -10.16 10.49 27.57
C ARG A 28 -8.87 9.95 28.23
N PHE A 29 -7.99 10.86 28.63
CA PHE A 29 -6.62 10.55 29.07
C PHE A 29 -6.26 11.26 30.38
N VAL A 30 -7.16 11.26 31.38
CA VAL A 30 -6.92 11.93 32.67
C VAL A 30 -5.59 11.45 33.27
N ASN A 31 -4.65 12.38 33.42
CA ASN A 31 -3.33 12.17 34.01
C ASN A 31 -2.56 10.98 33.39
N GLN A 32 -2.71 10.75 32.09
CA GLN A 32 -1.95 9.72 31.37
C GLN A 32 -0.79 10.33 30.60
N GLU A 33 0.39 9.73 30.74
CA GLU A 33 1.56 10.09 29.95
C GLU A 33 1.32 9.79 28.46
N PRO A 34 1.88 10.59 27.53
CA PRO A 34 1.73 10.35 26.10
C PRO A 34 2.42 9.06 25.69
N VAL A 35 1.64 8.12 25.14
CA VAL A 35 2.20 6.95 24.45
C VAL A 35 2.90 7.43 23.18
N THR A 36 4.17 7.06 23.01
CA THR A 36 4.98 7.43 21.84
C THR A 36 5.15 6.28 20.85
N VAL A 37 5.00 5.03 21.30
CA VAL A 37 5.10 3.82 20.47
C VAL A 37 4.02 2.81 20.89
N VAL A 38 3.29 2.28 19.91
CA VAL A 38 2.32 1.19 20.10
C VAL A 38 3.02 -0.16 19.94
N ASN A 39 2.73 -1.10 20.83
CA ASN A 39 3.16 -2.49 20.67
C ASN A 39 2.14 -3.27 19.84
N ASP A 40 2.30 -3.26 18.51
CA ASP A 40 1.47 -3.96 17.53
C ASP A 40 2.25 -5.01 16.74
N ARG A 41 3.33 -5.53 17.35
CA ARG A 41 4.22 -6.55 16.78
C ARG A 41 4.31 -7.79 17.67
N VAL A 42 3.22 -8.10 18.37
CA VAL A 42 3.19 -9.26 19.26
C VAL A 42 3.24 -10.52 18.41
N HIS A 43 3.98 -11.52 18.89
CA HIS A 43 4.07 -12.80 18.21
C HIS A 43 2.67 -13.42 18.10
N THR A 44 2.23 -13.64 16.86
CA THR A 44 0.97 -14.33 16.58
C THR A 44 1.23 -15.84 16.53
N PRO A 45 0.57 -16.65 17.38
CA PRO A 45 0.76 -18.10 17.39
C PRO A 45 0.31 -18.75 16.07
N ASP A 46 -0.79 -18.27 15.50
CA ASP A 46 -1.30 -18.72 14.21
C ASP A 46 -1.02 -17.68 13.13
N LYS A 47 -0.33 -18.09 12.06
CA LYS A 47 -0.06 -17.18 10.95
C LYS A 47 -1.38 -16.76 10.27
N PRO A 48 -1.66 -15.45 10.09
CA PRO A 48 -2.83 -15.02 9.35
C PRO A 48 -2.81 -15.58 7.91
N ALA A 49 -3.99 -15.81 7.36
CA ALA A 49 -4.17 -16.36 6.02
C ALA A 49 -3.65 -15.41 4.92
N GLU A 50 -3.73 -15.80 3.66
CA GLU A 50 -3.65 -14.81 2.58
C GLU A 50 -4.99 -14.06 2.47
N ASN A 51 -4.93 -12.74 2.28
CA ASN A 51 -6.07 -11.86 2.04
C ASN A 51 -6.10 -11.52 0.53
N PRO A 52 -6.78 -12.32 -0.30
CA PRO A 52 -6.87 -12.02 -1.72
C PRO A 52 -7.71 -10.75 -1.93
N PHE A 53 -7.37 -9.97 -2.95
CA PHE A 53 -8.15 -8.80 -3.35
C PHE A 53 -9.22 -9.19 -4.41
N PRO A 54 -10.50 -9.30 -4.04
CA PRO A 54 -11.56 -9.66 -4.98
C PRO A 54 -11.92 -8.45 -5.86
N LYS A 55 -11.16 -8.23 -6.95
CA LYS A 55 -11.31 -7.09 -7.86
C LYS A 55 -12.76 -6.82 -8.28
N ASN A 56 -13.50 -7.85 -8.66
CA ASN A 56 -14.89 -7.69 -9.10
C ASN A 56 -15.80 -7.18 -7.98
N LEU A 57 -15.61 -7.68 -6.74
CA LEU A 57 -16.37 -7.22 -5.59
C LEU A 57 -15.99 -5.79 -5.21
N TYR A 58 -14.71 -5.45 -5.25
CA TYR A 58 -14.23 -4.08 -5.02
C TYR A 58 -14.86 -3.08 -6.01
N HIS A 59 -14.88 -3.43 -7.31
CA HIS A 59 -15.50 -2.58 -8.32
C HIS A 59 -17.03 -2.50 -8.16
N PHE A 60 -17.70 -3.62 -7.87
CA PHE A 60 -19.13 -3.62 -7.57
C PHE A 60 -19.44 -2.71 -6.37
N ASP A 61 -18.64 -2.79 -5.32
CA ASP A 61 -18.81 -1.98 -4.13
C ASP A 61 -18.64 -0.48 -4.43
N GLY A 62 -17.52 -0.12 -5.06
CA GLY A 62 -17.20 1.27 -5.38
C GLY A 62 -18.11 1.93 -6.40
N HIS A 63 -18.60 1.18 -7.40
CA HIS A 63 -19.41 1.73 -8.49
C HIS A 63 -20.92 1.62 -8.25
N LEU A 64 -21.39 0.64 -7.48
CA LEU A 64 -22.82 0.40 -7.29
C LEU A 64 -23.22 0.42 -5.81
N HIS A 65 -22.78 -0.55 -5.01
CA HIS A 65 -23.28 -0.74 -3.64
C HIS A 65 -23.12 0.52 -2.80
N ARG A 66 -21.90 1.04 -2.67
CA ARG A 66 -21.59 2.20 -1.84
C ARG A 66 -22.26 3.48 -2.34
N ARG A 67 -22.49 3.60 -3.65
CA ARG A 67 -23.26 4.74 -4.21
C ARG A 67 -24.74 4.67 -3.80
N MET A 68 -25.30 3.47 -3.70
CA MET A 68 -26.69 3.26 -3.29
C MET A 68 -26.89 3.28 -1.77
N THR A 69 -25.88 2.93 -0.97
CA THR A 69 -26.03 2.81 0.48
C THR A 69 -25.50 4.00 1.26
N ARG A 70 -24.56 4.79 0.70
CA ARG A 70 -23.92 5.91 1.42
C ARG A 70 -24.91 6.93 1.97
N TRP A 71 -26.01 7.22 1.26
CA TRP A 71 -27.02 8.18 1.74
C TRP A 71 -27.84 7.64 2.91
N MET A 72 -27.83 6.32 3.14
CA MET A 72 -28.46 5.65 4.27
C MET A 72 -27.52 5.48 5.46
N GLU A 73 -26.22 5.74 5.29
CA GLU A 73 -25.24 5.59 6.36
C GLU A 73 -25.40 6.70 7.40
N MET A 74 -25.79 6.34 8.61
CA MET A 74 -25.72 7.23 9.77
C MET A 74 -24.27 7.31 10.25
N ARG A 75 -23.46 8.15 9.60
CA ARG A 75 -22.07 8.40 10.03
C ARG A 75 -22.07 9.34 11.23
N GLY A 76 -21.88 8.79 12.43
CA GLY A 76 -21.56 9.59 13.60
C GLY A 76 -20.19 10.27 13.45
N ASN A 77 -20.02 11.45 14.05
CA ASN A 77 -18.71 12.11 14.17
C ASN A 77 -17.86 11.35 15.20
N LEU A 78 -17.24 10.25 14.75
CA LEU A 78 -16.36 9.43 15.59
C LEU A 78 -14.95 10.04 15.62
N ARG A 79 -14.45 10.35 16.83
CA ARG A 79 -13.04 10.72 17.03
C ARG A 79 -12.12 9.58 16.65
N ALA A 80 -10.88 9.90 16.26
CA ALA A 80 -9.87 8.88 16.02
C ALA A 80 -9.52 8.18 17.33
N ALA A 81 -9.30 6.87 17.26
CA ALA A 81 -9.13 6.04 18.44
C ALA A 81 -7.66 5.78 18.80
N ASN A 82 -6.70 5.99 17.90
CA ASN A 82 -5.28 5.77 18.16
C ASN A 82 -4.49 7.08 18.28
N VAL A 83 -4.95 7.95 19.17
CA VAL A 83 -4.20 9.14 19.56
C VAL A 83 -3.73 8.98 21.00
N ASN A 84 -2.61 9.62 21.35
CA ASN A 84 -2.11 9.69 22.73
C ASN A 84 -2.82 10.79 23.53
N SER A 85 -2.37 11.03 24.76
CA SER A 85 -2.93 12.06 25.65
C SER A 85 -2.77 13.50 25.15
N MET A 86 -1.92 13.73 24.13
CA MET A 86 -1.72 15.01 23.45
C MET A 86 -2.50 15.13 22.13
N ASP A 87 -3.38 14.16 21.80
CA ASP A 87 -4.08 14.05 20.51
C ASP A 87 -3.16 13.81 19.30
N GLU A 88 -1.95 13.28 19.54
CA GLU A 88 -0.96 12.94 18.50
C GLU A 88 -0.99 11.46 18.15
N VAL A 89 -0.46 11.10 16.97
CA VAL A 89 -0.36 9.70 16.52
C VAL A 89 0.97 9.09 16.99
N PRO A 90 0.96 8.04 17.82
CA PRO A 90 2.18 7.33 18.21
C PRO A 90 2.77 6.52 17.05
N ASN A 91 4.05 6.17 17.15
CA ASN A 91 4.70 5.25 16.22
C ASN A 91 4.09 3.85 16.29
N SER A 92 3.92 3.20 15.15
CA SER A 92 3.32 1.86 15.02
C SER A 92 3.81 1.16 13.74
N THR A 93 3.32 -0.05 13.46
CA THR A 93 3.52 -0.71 12.16
C THR A 93 2.91 0.04 10.97
N TRP A 94 1.96 0.95 11.22
CA TRP A 94 1.25 1.70 10.19
C TRP A 94 1.91 3.04 9.84
N PHE A 95 2.58 3.65 10.82
CA PHE A 95 3.05 5.03 10.73
C PHE A 95 4.21 5.27 11.70
N THR A 96 5.22 5.99 11.23
CA THR A 96 6.28 6.55 12.06
C THR A 96 6.16 8.06 12.04
N ASN A 97 5.86 8.69 13.17
CA ASN A 97 5.82 10.14 13.28
C ASN A 97 7.24 10.69 13.12
N ARG A 98 7.58 11.15 11.90
CA ARG A 98 8.90 11.68 11.55
C ARG A 98 8.90 13.20 11.69
N VAL A 99 8.37 13.90 10.68
CA VAL A 99 8.33 15.38 10.64
C VAL A 99 7.51 16.02 11.76
N GLY A 100 6.59 15.27 12.39
CA GLY A 100 5.76 15.80 13.48
C GLY A 100 6.45 15.86 14.84
N ILE A 101 7.61 15.21 15.04
CA ILE A 101 8.34 15.21 16.34
C ILE A 101 9.78 15.71 16.22
N ARG A 102 10.30 15.87 15.01
CA ARG A 102 11.65 16.37 14.74
C ARG A 102 11.78 16.87 13.32
N ASP A 103 12.83 17.63 13.06
CA ASP A 103 13.26 17.94 11.71
C ASP A 103 13.74 16.67 10.99
N VAL A 104 13.42 16.58 9.70
CA VAL A 104 13.87 15.51 8.78
C VAL A 104 14.78 16.16 7.76
N SER A 105 16.06 15.80 7.73
CA SER A 105 17.02 16.46 6.85
C SER A 105 16.76 16.12 5.36
N PRO A 106 17.17 16.99 4.42
CA PRO A 106 17.11 16.68 3.00
C PRO A 106 17.82 15.36 2.64
N GLU A 107 18.93 15.04 3.29
CA GLU A 107 19.66 13.78 3.09
C GLU A 107 18.85 12.57 3.55
N GLU A 108 18.14 12.67 4.68
CA GLU A 108 17.26 11.61 5.17
C GLU A 108 16.07 11.41 4.20
N ILE A 109 15.45 12.49 3.75
CA ILE A 109 14.36 12.44 2.76
C ILE A 109 14.86 11.83 1.45
N LYS A 110 16.05 12.21 0.99
CA LYS A 110 16.66 11.65 -0.23
C LYS A 110 16.87 10.14 -0.13
N ASN A 111 17.35 9.67 1.01
CA ASN A 111 17.60 8.24 1.27
C ASN A 111 16.30 7.45 1.48
N GLY A 112 15.25 8.08 2.02
CA GLY A 112 13.98 7.44 2.31
C GLY A 112 14.16 6.27 3.30
N PRO A 113 13.49 5.12 3.07
CA PRO A 113 13.58 3.96 3.97
C PRO A 113 14.87 3.13 3.80
N GLY A 114 15.82 3.57 2.97
CA GLY A 114 16.99 2.78 2.60
C GLY A 114 17.84 2.35 3.80
N ASP A 115 18.26 1.09 3.80
CA ASP A 115 19.05 0.44 4.87
C ASP A 115 20.57 0.72 4.76
N GLY A 116 20.96 1.70 3.96
CA GLY A 116 22.36 2.03 3.67
C GLY A 116 23.01 1.15 2.59
N THR A 117 22.32 0.12 2.07
CA THR A 117 22.86 -0.71 0.97
C THR A 117 22.79 -0.03 -0.40
N GLY A 118 21.94 0.99 -0.54
CA GLY A 118 21.85 1.86 -1.70
C GLY A 118 21.31 1.21 -2.98
N SER A 119 21.37 1.98 -4.07
CA SER A 119 20.94 1.57 -5.41
C SER A 119 21.62 0.27 -5.87
N PRO A 120 20.92 -0.63 -6.59
CA PRO A 120 21.52 -1.83 -7.18
C PRO A 120 22.38 -1.52 -8.42
N GLU A 121 22.48 -0.27 -8.88
CA GLU A 121 23.27 0.12 -10.05
C GLU A 121 24.72 -0.35 -10.06
N PRO A 122 25.50 -0.26 -8.96
CA PRO A 122 26.88 -0.75 -8.94
C PRO A 122 26.98 -2.28 -8.96
N TYR A 123 25.86 -2.99 -8.74
CA TYR A 123 25.80 -4.43 -8.50
C TYR A 123 25.22 -5.19 -9.71
N ARG A 124 25.66 -4.78 -10.90
CA ARG A 124 25.38 -5.44 -12.19
C ARG A 124 26.35 -6.62 -12.42
N PRO A 125 26.04 -7.55 -13.34
CA PRO A 125 24.80 -7.65 -14.11
C PRO A 125 23.61 -8.06 -13.23
N TRP A 126 22.40 -7.69 -13.65
CA TRP A 126 21.16 -8.06 -13.00
C TRP A 126 20.54 -9.29 -13.67
N THR A 127 20.16 -10.28 -12.87
CA THR A 127 19.51 -11.49 -13.35
C THR A 127 18.00 -11.32 -13.34
N ILE A 128 17.35 -11.38 -14.50
CA ILE A 128 15.89 -11.37 -14.64
C ILE A 128 15.33 -12.75 -14.29
N VAL A 129 14.48 -12.80 -13.27
CA VAL A 129 13.85 -14.03 -12.77
C VAL A 129 12.44 -14.23 -13.37
N SER A 130 11.71 -13.15 -13.60
CA SER A 130 10.37 -13.23 -14.24
C SER A 130 9.89 -11.85 -14.68
N SER A 131 8.84 -11.80 -15.49
CA SER A 131 8.13 -10.55 -15.74
C SER A 131 7.38 -10.06 -14.49
N LYS A 132 7.13 -8.74 -14.43
CA LYS A 132 6.13 -8.15 -13.53
C LYS A 132 4.76 -8.77 -13.82
N VAL A 133 3.97 -8.90 -12.76
CA VAL A 133 2.59 -9.39 -12.81
C VAL A 133 1.65 -8.22 -12.57
N GLY A 134 0.67 -8.04 -13.45
CA GLY A 134 -0.32 -6.96 -13.34
C GLY A 134 0.19 -5.58 -13.76
N GLY A 135 -0.76 -4.67 -13.99
CA GLY A 135 -0.50 -3.36 -14.58
C GLY A 135 -0.24 -3.41 -16.09
N VAL A 136 -0.11 -2.23 -16.70
CA VAL A 136 0.11 -2.08 -18.15
C VAL A 136 1.60 -1.84 -18.48
N SER A 137 2.36 -1.30 -17.53
CA SER A 137 3.77 -0.96 -17.73
C SER A 137 4.68 -2.19 -17.79
N VAL A 138 5.71 -2.09 -18.64
CA VAL A 138 6.77 -3.09 -18.74
C VAL A 138 7.49 -3.17 -17.40
N GLY A 139 7.80 -4.39 -16.95
CA GLY A 139 8.60 -4.59 -15.76
C GLY A 139 9.07 -6.02 -15.58
N PHE A 140 10.08 -6.17 -14.74
CA PHE A 140 10.75 -7.42 -14.45
C PHE A 140 11.01 -7.57 -12.97
N ILE A 141 11.03 -8.80 -12.49
CA ILE A 141 11.64 -9.13 -11.21
C ILE A 141 13.09 -9.47 -11.49
N ILE A 142 14.01 -8.73 -10.89
CA ILE A 142 15.45 -8.90 -11.05
C ILE A 142 16.11 -9.26 -9.72
N LYS A 143 17.30 -9.84 -9.80
CA LYS A 143 18.25 -9.97 -8.69
C LYS A 143 19.56 -9.28 -9.06
N ASP A 144 20.13 -8.52 -8.14
CA ASP A 144 21.46 -7.95 -8.31
C ASP A 144 22.56 -8.99 -7.99
N SER A 145 23.83 -8.61 -8.15
CA SER A 145 24.97 -9.50 -7.87
C SER A 145 25.14 -9.86 -6.39
N ARG A 146 24.46 -9.15 -5.48
CA ARG A 146 24.39 -9.46 -4.04
C ARG A 146 23.27 -10.45 -3.73
N GLY A 147 22.42 -10.76 -4.70
CA GLY A 147 21.24 -11.62 -4.55
C GLY A 147 20.00 -10.89 -4.03
N ALA A 148 20.05 -9.57 -3.86
CA ALA A 148 18.90 -8.77 -3.45
C ALA A 148 17.88 -8.69 -4.60
N LYS A 149 16.60 -8.80 -4.26
CA LYS A 149 15.50 -8.92 -5.23
C LYS A 149 14.80 -7.58 -5.40
N TYR A 150 14.57 -7.18 -6.65
CA TYR A 150 13.93 -5.92 -6.99
C TYR A 150 12.83 -6.10 -8.03
N LEU A 151 11.83 -5.24 -7.99
CA LEU A 151 10.90 -5.00 -9.09
C LEU A 151 11.45 -3.85 -9.94
N LEU A 152 11.86 -4.15 -11.17
CA LEU A 152 12.25 -3.18 -12.19
C LEU A 152 11.01 -2.76 -12.99
N LYS A 153 10.72 -1.46 -13.06
CA LYS A 153 9.61 -0.86 -13.81
C LYS A 153 10.16 0.17 -14.80
N PHE A 154 9.42 0.40 -15.88
CA PHE A 154 9.76 1.40 -16.89
C PHE A 154 8.57 2.29 -17.21
N ASP A 155 8.88 3.49 -17.68
CA ASP A 155 7.89 4.35 -18.31
C ASP A 155 7.59 3.87 -19.75
N PRO A 156 6.38 4.13 -20.27
CA PRO A 156 6.07 3.88 -21.67
C PRO A 156 6.94 4.69 -22.63
N LYS A 157 7.21 4.15 -23.82
CA LYS A 157 7.89 4.87 -24.90
C LYS A 157 7.21 6.20 -25.20
N GLY A 158 7.99 7.28 -25.28
CA GLY A 158 7.52 8.65 -25.49
C GLY A 158 7.08 9.40 -24.23
N TYR A 159 7.03 8.74 -23.06
CA TYR A 159 6.57 9.32 -21.80
C TYR A 159 7.63 9.16 -20.71
N ALA A 160 8.85 9.63 -20.97
CA ALA A 160 9.94 9.52 -20.00
C ALA A 160 9.60 10.24 -18.68
N GLU A 161 9.99 9.63 -17.56
CA GLU A 161 9.89 10.21 -16.21
C GLU A 161 8.46 10.42 -15.69
N THR A 162 7.43 9.83 -16.32
CA THR A 162 6.06 10.00 -15.83
C THR A 162 5.78 9.15 -14.60
N ASP A 163 5.83 7.82 -14.72
CA ASP A 163 5.41 6.91 -13.65
C ASP A 163 6.56 6.71 -12.68
N THR A 164 7.76 6.46 -13.19
CA THR A 164 8.94 6.14 -12.39
C THR A 164 9.42 7.32 -11.55
N ALA A 165 9.41 8.56 -12.06
CA ALA A 165 9.82 9.71 -11.26
C ALA A 165 8.77 10.06 -10.21
N ALA A 166 7.48 10.00 -10.58
CA ALA A 166 6.39 10.20 -9.63
C ALA A 166 6.48 9.20 -8.46
N ASP A 167 6.72 7.90 -8.74
CA ASP A 167 6.85 6.87 -7.71
C ASP A 167 7.95 7.22 -6.68
N VAL A 168 9.17 7.58 -7.13
CA VAL A 168 10.27 7.96 -6.22
C VAL A 168 9.99 9.25 -5.46
N ILE A 169 9.48 10.29 -6.14
CA ILE A 169 9.21 11.60 -5.52
C ILE A 169 8.12 11.45 -4.45
N LEU A 170 7.01 10.79 -4.78
CA LEU A 170 5.91 10.55 -3.84
C LEU A 170 6.38 9.66 -2.70
N ALA A 171 7.18 8.62 -2.96
CA ALA A 171 7.75 7.80 -1.89
C ALA A 171 8.57 8.64 -0.90
N ARG A 172 9.37 9.62 -1.35
CA ARG A 172 10.13 10.49 -0.45
C ARG A 172 9.25 11.43 0.36
N LEU A 173 8.20 12.00 -0.26
CA LEU A 173 7.23 12.84 0.44
C LEU A 173 6.45 12.05 1.49
N LEU A 174 5.96 10.86 1.12
CA LEU A 174 5.22 9.96 2.00
C LEU A 174 6.08 9.44 3.16
N TYR A 175 7.35 9.13 2.89
CA TYR A 175 8.33 8.82 3.92
C TYR A 175 8.46 9.97 4.91
N ALA A 176 8.71 11.20 4.43
CA ALA A 176 8.93 12.36 5.28
C ALA A 176 7.73 12.64 6.22
N VAL A 177 6.50 12.54 5.70
CA VAL A 177 5.28 12.78 6.49
C VAL A 177 4.89 11.60 7.38
N GLY A 178 5.60 10.47 7.31
CA GLY A 178 5.54 9.40 8.30
C GLY A 178 4.98 8.05 7.82
N TYR A 179 4.57 7.93 6.56
CA TYR A 179 4.12 6.65 6.00
C TYR A 179 5.31 5.73 5.68
N ASN A 180 5.03 4.44 5.61
CA ASN A 180 5.99 3.43 5.19
C ASN A 180 5.89 3.27 3.67
N VAL A 181 7.04 3.30 3.01
CA VAL A 181 7.18 3.19 1.56
C VAL A 181 8.29 2.19 1.24
N PRO A 182 8.31 1.59 0.05
CA PRO A 182 9.42 0.74 -0.35
C PRO A 182 10.70 1.53 -0.62
N GLU A 183 11.83 0.83 -0.62
CA GLU A 183 13.14 1.37 -0.97
C GLU A 183 13.28 1.42 -2.50
N ASP A 184 12.94 2.58 -3.06
CA ASP A 184 12.89 2.82 -4.50
C ASP A 184 14.02 3.74 -4.99
N TYR A 185 14.55 3.42 -6.17
CA TYR A 185 15.61 4.17 -6.86
C TYR A 185 15.32 4.33 -8.35
N ILE A 186 15.65 5.51 -8.90
CA ILE A 186 15.86 5.67 -10.34
C ILE A 186 17.22 5.07 -10.69
N VAL A 187 17.26 4.32 -11.79
CA VAL A 187 18.46 3.63 -12.26
C VAL A 187 18.67 3.79 -13.76
N TYR A 188 19.93 3.76 -14.20
CA TYR A 188 20.38 3.87 -15.57
C TYR A 188 21.30 2.71 -15.91
N PHE A 189 20.94 1.89 -16.89
CA PHE A 189 21.72 0.70 -17.23
C PHE A 189 21.67 0.37 -18.72
N ASN A 190 22.56 -0.51 -19.18
CA ASN A 190 22.56 -0.95 -20.58
C ASN A 190 21.84 -2.28 -20.73
N LYS A 191 21.32 -2.58 -21.92
CA LYS A 191 20.70 -3.88 -22.22
C LYS A 191 21.60 -5.08 -21.85
N LYS A 192 22.92 -4.96 -22.06
CA LYS A 192 23.91 -6.00 -21.73
C LYS A 192 24.04 -6.29 -20.22
N ASP A 193 23.55 -5.37 -19.38
CA ASP A 193 23.57 -5.53 -17.93
C ASP A 193 22.42 -6.44 -17.45
N LEU A 194 21.49 -6.83 -18.34
CA LEU A 194 20.40 -7.74 -18.04
C LEU A 194 20.72 -9.15 -18.53
N ILE A 195 20.67 -10.13 -17.62
CA ILE A 195 20.87 -11.55 -17.92
C ILE A 195 19.58 -12.31 -17.60
N LEU A 196 19.08 -13.11 -18.54
CA LEU A 196 17.93 -13.97 -18.28
C LEU A 196 18.33 -15.18 -17.43
N ALA A 197 17.59 -15.43 -16.34
CA ALA A 197 17.71 -16.70 -15.64
C ALA A 197 17.28 -17.86 -16.57
N PRO A 198 17.90 -19.05 -16.47
CA PRO A 198 17.55 -20.19 -17.32
C PRO A 198 16.08 -20.61 -17.23
N ASP A 199 15.45 -20.37 -16.08
CA ASP A 199 14.06 -20.70 -15.79
C ASP A 199 13.13 -19.48 -15.76
N ALA A 200 13.57 -18.34 -16.32
CA ALA A 200 12.81 -17.10 -16.30
C ALA A 200 11.44 -17.24 -16.98
N LYS A 201 10.40 -16.66 -16.39
CA LYS A 201 9.00 -16.82 -16.86
C LYS A 201 8.33 -15.47 -17.08
N VAL A 202 7.57 -15.37 -18.17
CA VAL A 202 6.56 -14.33 -18.36
C VAL A 202 5.23 -14.81 -17.79
N LYS A 203 4.46 -13.92 -17.17
CA LYS A 203 3.07 -14.20 -16.77
C LYS A 203 2.13 -13.33 -17.59
N ASP A 204 1.10 -13.94 -18.16
CA ASP A 204 0.03 -13.20 -18.84
C ASP A 204 -0.98 -12.61 -17.82
N PRO A 205 -1.93 -11.77 -18.27
CA PRO A 205 -2.97 -11.20 -17.38
C PRO A 205 -3.86 -12.24 -16.68
N PHE A 206 -3.92 -13.48 -17.19
CA PHE A 206 -4.68 -14.59 -16.62
C PHE A 206 -3.84 -15.45 -15.67
N GLY A 207 -2.56 -15.14 -15.49
CA GLY A 207 -1.63 -15.87 -14.63
C GLY A 207 -0.95 -17.08 -15.29
N ASN A 208 -1.19 -17.34 -16.57
CA ASN A 208 -0.51 -18.40 -17.30
C ASN A 208 0.97 -18.05 -17.46
N LYS A 209 1.82 -19.07 -17.35
CA LYS A 209 3.28 -18.91 -17.38
C LYS A 209 3.83 -19.43 -18.70
N SER A 210 4.74 -18.67 -19.30
CA SER A 210 5.53 -19.13 -20.45
C SER A 210 7.00 -18.71 -20.27
N PRO A 211 7.97 -19.38 -20.94
CA PRO A 211 9.37 -18.99 -20.84
C PRO A 211 9.61 -17.53 -21.29
N LEU A 212 10.39 -16.79 -20.51
CA LEU A 212 10.88 -15.46 -20.89
C LEU A 212 12.16 -15.63 -21.71
N THR A 213 12.02 -15.69 -23.04
CA THR A 213 13.16 -15.83 -23.96
C THR A 213 13.78 -14.48 -24.29
N GLN A 214 14.99 -14.49 -24.87
CA GLN A 214 15.65 -13.25 -25.34
C GLN A 214 14.78 -12.46 -26.32
N LYS A 215 14.07 -13.15 -27.23
CA LYS A 215 13.14 -12.51 -28.18
C LYS A 215 12.00 -11.80 -27.46
N VAL A 216 11.46 -12.39 -26.39
CA VAL A 216 10.38 -11.77 -25.60
C VAL A 216 10.91 -10.56 -24.84
N LEU A 217 12.08 -10.68 -24.20
CA LEU A 217 12.73 -9.56 -23.53
C LEU A 217 12.96 -8.39 -24.51
N ASP A 218 13.50 -8.67 -25.68
CA ASP A 218 13.76 -7.66 -26.71
C ASP A 218 12.46 -6.96 -27.15
N SER A 219 11.38 -7.72 -27.38
CA SER A 219 10.07 -7.15 -27.73
C SER A 219 9.45 -6.29 -26.62
N GLN A 220 9.80 -6.54 -25.36
CA GLN A 220 9.37 -5.73 -24.23
C GLN A 220 10.21 -4.45 -24.11
N LEU A 221 11.52 -4.53 -24.36
CA LEU A 221 12.41 -3.37 -24.37
C LEU A 221 12.14 -2.43 -25.55
N GLU A 222 11.54 -2.89 -26.65
CA GLU A 222 11.08 -2.02 -27.75
C GLU A 222 9.95 -1.05 -27.34
N LYS A 223 9.25 -1.36 -26.24
CA LYS A 223 8.10 -0.59 -25.73
C LYS A 223 8.48 0.51 -24.73
N ILE A 224 9.76 0.63 -24.42
CA ILE A 224 10.30 1.64 -23.49
C ILE A 224 11.21 2.61 -24.25
N ASN A 225 11.57 3.71 -23.59
CA ASN A 225 12.58 4.62 -24.12
C ASN A 225 13.99 4.06 -23.91
N ILE A 226 14.84 4.25 -24.92
CA ILE A 226 16.29 4.06 -24.84
C ILE A 226 16.90 5.44 -25.09
N GLU A 227 17.79 5.84 -24.20
CA GLU A 227 18.48 7.13 -24.28
C GLU A 227 19.43 7.19 -25.48
N LYS A 228 19.83 8.40 -25.86
CA LYS A 228 20.72 8.62 -27.02
C LYS A 228 22.08 7.91 -26.88
N ASP A 229 22.55 7.73 -25.65
CA ASP A 229 23.79 7.03 -25.33
C ASP A 229 23.64 5.50 -25.23
N GLY A 230 22.43 4.99 -25.47
CA GLY A 230 22.10 3.57 -25.37
C GLY A 230 21.70 3.10 -23.97
N SER A 231 21.71 3.99 -22.98
CA SER A 231 21.25 3.66 -21.63
C SER A 231 19.72 3.55 -21.55
N ILE A 232 19.27 2.82 -20.55
CA ILE A 232 17.86 2.58 -20.23
C ILE A 232 17.62 3.13 -18.83
N ARG A 233 16.68 4.07 -18.72
CA ARG A 233 16.19 4.58 -17.45
C ARG A 233 15.06 3.71 -16.92
N GLY A 234 15.09 3.37 -15.64
CA GLY A 234 14.02 2.63 -14.98
C GLY A 234 13.91 2.97 -13.50
N LEU A 235 12.91 2.38 -12.85
CA LEU A 235 12.77 2.38 -11.40
C LEU A 235 12.99 0.97 -10.88
N VAL A 236 13.74 0.83 -9.79
CA VAL A 236 13.83 -0.41 -9.02
C VAL A 236 13.21 -0.21 -7.65
N SER A 237 12.36 -1.14 -7.25
CA SER A 237 11.74 -1.20 -5.93
C SER A 237 12.17 -2.47 -5.21
N LYS A 238 12.82 -2.33 -4.05
CA LYS A 238 13.38 -3.46 -3.31
C LYS A 238 12.27 -4.30 -2.68
N PHE A 239 12.35 -5.62 -2.85
CA PHE A 239 11.45 -6.53 -2.14
C PHE A 239 11.79 -6.56 -0.65
N ILE A 240 10.77 -6.36 0.19
CA ILE A 240 10.86 -6.64 1.62
C ILE A 240 10.96 -8.16 1.87
N SER A 241 11.60 -8.52 2.98
CA SER A 241 11.68 -9.91 3.41
C SER A 241 10.30 -10.46 3.80
N GLY A 242 10.12 -11.77 3.61
CA GLY A 242 8.87 -12.46 3.93
C GLY A 242 7.92 -12.61 2.74
N LYS A 243 6.68 -12.99 3.05
CA LYS A 243 5.62 -13.24 2.07
C LYS A 243 4.46 -12.27 2.36
N PRO A 244 4.14 -11.35 1.43
CA PRO A 244 2.98 -10.49 1.57
C PRO A 244 1.71 -11.34 1.75
N LEU A 245 0.87 -10.95 2.71
CA LEU A 245 -0.40 -11.63 2.99
C LEU A 245 -1.60 -10.92 2.35
N GLY A 246 -1.36 -9.98 1.44
CA GLY A 246 -2.39 -9.12 0.87
C GLY A 246 -2.44 -7.75 1.55
N GLY A 247 -3.21 -6.85 0.93
CA GLY A 247 -3.35 -5.49 1.39
C GLY A 247 -4.22 -5.33 2.63
N THR A 248 -4.27 -4.08 3.10
CA THR A 248 -5.05 -3.69 4.27
C THR A 248 -6.43 -3.18 3.86
N HIS A 249 -7.48 -3.68 4.52
CA HIS A 249 -8.83 -3.17 4.30
C HIS A 249 -8.92 -1.70 4.77
N ARG A 250 -9.67 -0.85 4.09
CA ARG A 250 -9.73 0.59 4.45
C ARG A 250 -10.46 0.89 5.77
N ASP A 251 -11.54 0.16 6.03
CA ASP A 251 -12.40 0.40 7.18
C ASP A 251 -12.18 -0.59 8.34
N TRP A 252 -12.12 -1.88 8.07
CA TRP A 252 -12.21 -2.91 9.10
C TRP A 252 -10.89 -3.58 9.43
N THR A 253 -10.83 -4.12 10.64
CA THR A 253 -9.73 -4.98 11.07
C THR A 253 -9.80 -6.35 10.41
N ARG A 254 -8.65 -7.00 10.41
CA ARG A 254 -8.43 -8.37 10.02
C ARG A 254 -8.71 -9.31 11.20
N LYS A 255 -9.75 -10.15 11.08
CA LYS A 255 -10.22 -11.01 12.19
C LYS A 255 -9.24 -12.11 12.62
N ASP A 256 -8.39 -12.56 11.70
CA ASP A 256 -7.38 -13.61 11.92
C ASP A 256 -6.01 -13.04 12.30
N ASP A 257 -5.91 -11.73 12.56
CA ASP A 257 -4.69 -11.09 13.07
C ASP A 257 -4.97 -10.43 14.44
N PRO A 258 -4.49 -10.99 15.56
CA PRO A 258 -4.71 -10.41 16.88
C PRO A 258 -3.94 -9.10 17.11
N ASN A 259 -2.98 -8.73 16.25
CA ASN A 259 -2.35 -7.41 16.29
C ASN A 259 -3.25 -6.33 15.67
N ASP A 260 -4.21 -6.72 14.82
CA ASP A 260 -5.14 -5.79 14.19
C ASP A 260 -6.38 -5.52 15.07
N THR A 261 -6.16 -4.69 16.07
CA THR A 261 -7.12 -4.46 17.16
C THR A 261 -8.03 -3.26 16.95
N LEU A 262 -7.71 -2.37 16.01
CA LEU A 262 -8.42 -1.11 15.83
C LEU A 262 -8.97 -0.96 14.41
N PRO A 263 -10.30 -0.82 14.25
CA PRO A 263 -10.89 -0.58 12.93
C PRO A 263 -10.17 0.56 12.21
N HIS A 264 -9.72 0.29 10.98
CA HIS A 264 -8.89 1.20 10.21
C HIS A 264 -9.57 2.55 9.92
N TYR A 265 -10.90 2.61 9.83
CA TYR A 265 -11.62 3.89 9.73
C TYR A 265 -11.51 4.75 11.01
N LEU A 266 -11.09 4.18 12.15
CA LEU A 266 -10.84 4.90 13.41
C LEU A 266 -9.37 5.33 13.57
N ARG A 267 -8.48 4.91 12.67
CA ARG A 267 -7.06 5.27 12.71
C ARG A 267 -6.82 6.69 12.19
N ARG A 268 -6.15 7.54 12.97
CA ARG A 268 -5.86 8.93 12.60
C ARG A 268 -4.93 9.00 11.38
N GLU A 269 -3.90 8.17 11.32
CA GLU A 269 -2.97 8.04 10.18
C GLU A 269 -3.68 7.56 8.92
N VAL A 270 -4.62 6.61 9.01
CA VAL A 270 -5.39 6.15 7.83
C VAL A 270 -6.33 7.24 7.32
N ARG A 271 -6.94 8.02 8.23
CA ARG A 271 -7.74 9.20 7.87
C ARG A 271 -6.86 10.31 7.28
N GLY A 272 -5.67 10.53 7.83
CA GLY A 272 -4.71 11.54 7.41
C GLY A 272 -4.21 11.33 5.97
N GLN A 273 -4.23 10.09 5.48
CA GLN A 273 -3.91 9.79 4.08
C GLN A 273 -4.81 10.55 3.12
N TYR A 274 -6.08 10.80 3.45
CA TYR A 274 -6.97 11.56 2.56
C TYR A 274 -6.38 12.92 2.21
N SER A 275 -5.91 13.68 3.20
CA SER A 275 -5.34 15.02 2.99
C SER A 275 -4.06 14.96 2.16
N VAL A 276 -3.14 14.06 2.51
CA VAL A 276 -1.85 13.93 1.83
C VAL A 276 -2.02 13.41 0.41
N PHE A 277 -2.84 12.39 0.21
CA PHE A 277 -3.03 11.75 -1.10
C PHE A 277 -3.84 12.65 -2.03
N SER A 278 -4.79 13.43 -1.52
CA SER A 278 -5.48 14.44 -2.33
C SER A 278 -4.53 15.56 -2.77
N TRP A 279 -3.60 15.98 -1.91
CA TRP A 279 -2.58 16.97 -2.28
C TRP A 279 -1.61 16.46 -3.35
N LEU A 280 -1.24 15.18 -3.27
CA LEU A 280 -0.31 14.53 -4.21
C LEU A 280 -0.97 13.99 -5.48
N ASP A 281 -2.29 14.12 -5.62
CA ASP A 281 -3.10 13.46 -6.66
C ASP A 281 -2.87 11.92 -6.71
N HIS A 282 -2.66 11.30 -5.55
CA HIS A 282 -2.50 9.86 -5.44
C HIS A 282 -3.88 9.17 -5.45
N ALA A 283 -4.48 9.09 -6.63
CA ALA A 283 -5.87 8.68 -6.81
C ALA A 283 -6.10 7.16 -6.89
N ASP A 284 -5.09 6.37 -7.26
CA ASP A 284 -5.21 4.90 -7.45
C ASP A 284 -4.88 4.09 -6.17
N ILE A 285 -5.25 4.62 -5.00
CA ILE A 285 -5.09 3.87 -3.75
C ILE A 285 -6.23 2.86 -3.57
N LYS A 286 -5.86 1.58 -3.49
CA LYS A 286 -6.75 0.43 -3.28
C LYS A 286 -6.01 -0.64 -2.49
N GLU A 287 -6.72 -1.63 -1.97
CA GLU A 287 -6.13 -2.62 -1.06
C GLU A 287 -4.96 -3.37 -1.72
N ASP A 288 -5.04 -3.72 -3.01
CA ASP A 288 -3.91 -4.36 -3.72
C ASP A 288 -2.70 -3.44 -3.99
N ASN A 289 -2.79 -2.16 -3.61
CA ASN A 289 -1.72 -1.15 -3.64
C ASN A 289 -1.28 -0.71 -2.21
N THR A 290 -1.65 -1.46 -1.16
CA THR A 290 -1.22 -1.22 0.24
C THR A 290 -0.44 -2.36 0.84
#